data_AF-A0A5P2XBW4-F1
#
_entry.id   AF-A0A5P2XBW4-F1
#
_cell.length_a   1.000
_cell.length_b   1.000
_cell.length_c   1.000
_cell.angle_alpha   90.00
_cell.angle_beta   90.00
_cell.angle_gamma   90.00
#
_symmetry.space_group_name_H-M   'P 1'
#
loop_
_entity.id
_entity.type
_entity.pdbx_description
1 polymer ?
#
loop_
_entity_poly.entity_id
_entity_poly.type
_entity_poly.pdbx_seq_one_letter_code
_entity_poly.pdbx_strand_id
1 'polypeptide(L)'
;MFGRWLGNRSSRGGRSGPLSAVTVPPSAGVLSCRVLDPVNEPVRHAELSVTDTMGRKVVSGGTDPFGSFVTTVPAGEYRLAVSAEGFTPYRANVTVGEGAHASMGDVTLQVAQLPTLPESGDWDIDPMHSTIGFTARHIGLARIHGRFNTFAGAIRLAERMEDSAMHVVIDAASIDTAVKMRDDHLRSGDFLDVERFPTMEFYGDRFVHKGGNRWAITGALSLHGVTRTVTLDTEYLGVGQGIQGETRAACRATTELHRDDFTITWQTMLARGIAAVGASITIELDIQIVPKSAAEAAAA
;
A
#
# COMPACT_ATOMS: atom_id res chain seq x y z
N MET A 1 35.43 78.16 -1.90
CA MET A 1 36.25 76.98 -1.55
C MET A 1 35.38 75.73 -1.65
N PHE A 2 35.95 74.71 -2.28
CA PHE A 2 35.37 73.42 -2.61
C PHE A 2 35.19 72.52 -1.39
N GLY A 3 34.25 71.57 -1.44
CA GLY A 3 34.18 70.46 -0.48
C GLY A 3 32.93 69.59 -0.61
N ARG A 4 32.82 68.81 -1.68
CA ARG A 4 31.89 67.66 -1.79
C ARG A 4 32.27 66.62 -0.73
N TRP A 5 31.29 66.11 0.03
CA TRP A 5 31.41 64.81 0.69
C TRP A 5 30.32 63.87 0.17
N LEU A 6 30.77 62.86 -0.56
CA LEU A 6 30.00 61.76 -1.14
C LEU A 6 30.44 60.47 -0.46
N GLY A 7 29.48 59.56 -0.21
CA GLY A 7 29.70 58.16 0.16
C GLY A 7 29.72 57.93 1.67
N ASN A 8 28.98 56.97 2.24
CA ASN A 8 28.83 55.61 1.74
C ASN A 8 27.51 54.99 2.25
N ARG A 9 26.48 54.84 1.39
CA ARG A 9 25.38 53.91 1.65
C ARG A 9 25.86 52.54 1.17
N SER A 10 26.25 51.69 2.12
CA SER A 10 26.44 50.27 1.84
C SER A 10 25.09 49.67 1.47
N SER A 11 24.83 49.50 0.18
CA SER A 11 23.73 48.69 -0.30
C SER A 11 24.00 47.24 0.12
N ARG A 12 23.23 46.75 1.10
CA ARG A 12 23.05 45.31 1.34
C ARG A 12 22.44 44.71 0.07
N GLY A 13 23.30 44.22 -0.82
CA GLY A 13 22.89 43.33 -1.90
C GLY A 13 22.56 41.96 -1.32
N GLY A 14 21.40 41.83 -0.68
CA GLY A 14 20.83 40.52 -0.39
C GLY A 14 20.50 39.87 -1.73
N ARG A 15 21.22 38.81 -2.10
CA ARG A 15 20.86 37.98 -3.25
C ARG A 15 19.46 37.44 -2.97
N SER A 16 18.44 37.99 -3.62
CA SER A 16 17.08 37.48 -3.55
C SER A 16 17.06 36.11 -4.20
N GLY A 17 17.09 35.07 -3.38
CA GLY A 17 16.93 33.69 -3.84
C GLY A 17 15.56 33.50 -4.51
N PRO A 18 15.39 32.47 -5.34
CA PRO A 18 14.17 32.21 -6.11
C PRO A 18 12.90 32.05 -5.26
N LEU A 19 13.02 31.81 -3.94
CA LEU A 19 11.90 31.68 -3.00
C LEU A 19 11.72 32.88 -2.06
N SER A 20 12.39 34.01 -2.32
CA SER A 20 12.29 35.23 -1.51
C SER A 20 10.88 35.87 -1.49
N ALA A 21 9.97 35.42 -2.35
CA ALA A 21 8.57 35.85 -2.40
C ALA A 21 7.61 34.98 -1.56
N VAL A 22 8.07 33.83 -1.03
CA VAL A 22 7.23 32.99 -0.17
C VAL A 22 7.09 33.65 1.19
N THR A 23 5.87 34.03 1.58
CA THR A 23 5.61 34.58 2.91
C THR A 23 5.62 33.43 3.92
N VAL A 24 6.66 33.39 4.76
CA VAL A 24 6.83 32.35 5.77
C VAL A 24 6.39 32.90 7.13
N PRO A 25 5.63 32.14 7.94
CA PRO A 25 5.38 32.52 9.33
C PRO A 25 6.70 32.80 10.09
N PRO A 26 6.71 33.71 11.07
CA PRO A 26 7.96 34.13 11.73
C PRO A 26 8.77 32.99 12.37
N SER A 27 8.10 31.93 12.83
CA SER A 27 8.71 30.76 13.48
C SER A 27 8.91 29.58 12.53
N ALA A 28 8.80 29.78 11.22
CA ALA A 28 8.86 28.74 10.20
C ALA A 28 9.96 29.03 9.18
N GLY A 29 10.34 28.00 8.43
CA GLY A 29 11.20 28.09 7.26
C GLY A 29 10.59 27.35 6.08
N VAL A 30 11.25 27.46 4.91
CA VAL A 30 10.88 26.75 3.69
C VAL A 30 11.76 25.52 3.53
N LEU A 31 11.16 24.38 3.24
CA LEU A 31 11.82 23.16 2.80
C LEU A 31 11.53 22.93 1.33
N SER A 32 12.54 22.61 0.53
CA SER A 32 12.34 22.20 -0.86
C SER A 32 13.26 21.10 -1.32
N CYS A 33 12.81 20.31 -2.29
CA CYS A 33 13.65 19.39 -3.06
C CYS A 33 13.11 19.26 -4.49
N ARG A 34 13.94 18.70 -5.37
CA ARG A 34 13.51 18.20 -6.67
C ARG A 34 13.82 16.72 -6.74
N VAL A 35 12.82 15.90 -6.98
CA VAL A 35 12.95 14.43 -7.03
C VAL A 35 13.18 14.00 -8.47
N LEU A 36 14.30 13.32 -8.68
CA LEU A 36 14.74 12.82 -9.98
C LEU A 36 14.94 11.31 -9.95
N ASP A 37 14.85 10.68 -11.11
CA ASP A 37 15.24 9.29 -11.30
C ASP A 37 16.75 9.19 -11.64
N PRO A 38 17.33 7.97 -11.74
CA PRO A 38 18.76 7.80 -12.07
C PRO A 38 19.20 8.33 -13.44
N VAL A 39 18.26 8.64 -14.34
CA VAL A 39 18.56 9.25 -15.65
C VAL A 39 18.28 10.76 -15.66
N ASN A 40 18.06 11.36 -14.49
CA ASN A 40 17.81 12.79 -14.25
C ASN A 40 16.46 13.29 -14.78
N GLU A 41 15.49 12.41 -15.00
CA GLU A 41 14.12 12.80 -15.31
C GLU A 41 13.30 13.05 -14.03
N PRO A 42 12.39 14.02 -14.03
CA PRO A 42 11.51 14.26 -12.89
C PRO A 42 10.62 13.05 -12.57
N VAL A 43 10.68 12.59 -11.32
CA VAL A 43 9.77 11.54 -10.85
C VAL A 43 8.40 12.15 -10.59
N ARG A 44 7.46 11.82 -11.46
CA ARG A 44 6.06 12.22 -11.35
C ARG A 44 5.40 11.35 -10.28
N HIS A 45 4.56 11.94 -9.43
CA HIS A 45 3.85 11.25 -8.35
C HIS A 45 4.75 10.67 -7.24
N ALA A 46 5.93 11.26 -7.02
CA ALA A 46 6.65 10.95 -5.79
C ALA A 46 5.89 11.55 -4.60
N GLU A 47 5.64 10.73 -3.58
CA GLU A 47 5.06 11.15 -2.31
C GLU A 47 6.16 11.51 -1.33
N LEU A 48 5.97 12.65 -0.66
CA LEU A 48 6.86 13.17 0.35
C LEU A 48 6.15 13.20 1.69
N SER A 49 6.88 12.82 2.74
CA SER A 49 6.47 13.03 4.12
C SER A 49 7.59 13.65 4.93
N VAL A 50 7.24 14.68 5.69
CA VAL A 50 8.13 15.37 6.63
C VAL A 50 7.65 15.03 8.03
N THR A 51 8.55 14.44 8.82
CA THR A 51 8.24 13.91 10.14
C THR A 51 9.14 14.58 11.17
N ASP A 52 8.60 14.95 12.33
CA ASP A 52 9.40 15.51 13.42
C ASP A 52 10.24 14.42 14.13
N THR A 53 11.06 14.83 15.10
CA THR A 53 11.90 13.92 15.88
C THR A 53 11.12 12.91 16.74
N MET A 54 9.83 13.17 16.99
CA MET A 54 8.93 12.26 17.71
C MET A 54 8.24 11.26 16.78
N GLY A 55 8.52 11.29 15.47
CA GLY A 55 7.87 10.41 14.50
C GLY A 55 6.48 10.90 14.05
N ARG A 56 6.07 12.12 14.42
CA ARG A 56 4.78 12.67 13.99
C ARG A 56 4.92 13.31 12.62
N LYS A 57 4.03 12.93 11.71
CA LYS A 57 3.96 13.52 10.37
C LYS A 57 3.47 14.96 10.45
N VAL A 58 4.31 15.90 10.01
CA VAL A 58 4.04 17.34 10.01
C VAL A 58 3.47 17.78 8.67
N VAL A 59 4.03 17.27 7.58
CA VAL A 59 3.57 17.54 6.21
C VAL A 59 3.61 16.27 5.38
N SER A 60 2.66 16.10 4.48
CA SER A 60 2.77 15.20 3.34
C SER A 60 2.24 15.85 2.07
N GLY A 61 2.77 15.45 0.91
CA GLY A 61 2.30 15.90 -0.39
C GLY A 61 3.04 15.21 -1.53
N GLY A 62 2.60 15.45 -2.76
CA GLY A 62 3.24 14.92 -3.96
C GLY A 62 4.19 15.92 -4.61
N THR A 63 5.08 15.44 -5.46
CA THR A 63 5.80 16.29 -6.41
C THR A 63 4.86 16.90 -7.45
N ASP A 64 5.20 18.09 -7.91
CA ASP A 64 4.60 18.66 -9.11
C ASP A 64 5.07 17.92 -10.39
N PRO A 65 4.54 18.25 -11.58
CA PRO A 65 4.95 17.61 -12.84
C PRO A 65 6.44 17.76 -13.20
N PHE A 66 7.18 18.66 -12.53
CA PHE A 66 8.61 18.91 -12.70
C PHE A 66 9.46 18.24 -11.62
N GLY A 67 8.85 17.39 -10.78
CA GLY A 67 9.49 16.67 -9.69
C GLY A 67 9.75 17.55 -8.46
N SER A 68 9.25 18.79 -8.44
CA SER A 68 9.54 19.73 -7.36
C SER A 68 8.55 19.57 -6.22
N PHE A 69 9.06 19.73 -5.00
CA PHE A 69 8.25 19.81 -3.79
C PHE A 69 8.75 20.98 -2.95
N VAL A 70 7.82 21.81 -2.49
CA VAL A 70 8.10 22.96 -1.64
C VAL A 70 7.04 23.03 -0.55
N THR A 71 7.47 23.22 0.69
CA THR A 71 6.56 23.38 1.83
C THR A 71 7.16 24.28 2.89
N THR A 72 6.32 24.79 3.79
CA THR A 72 6.73 25.52 4.99
C THR A 72 6.52 24.66 6.22
N VAL A 73 7.52 24.59 7.10
CA VAL A 73 7.43 23.90 8.39
C VAL A 73 8.00 24.79 9.51
N PRO A 74 7.58 24.62 10.77
CA PRO A 74 8.21 25.31 11.90
C PRO A 74 9.73 25.09 11.90
N ALA A 75 10.49 26.03 12.47
CA ALA A 75 11.93 25.82 12.63
C ALA A 75 12.19 24.60 13.54
N GLY A 76 13.12 23.74 13.14
CA GLY A 76 13.40 22.49 13.84
C GLY A 76 14.11 21.45 12.99
N GLU A 77 14.29 20.26 13.57
CA GLU A 77 14.86 19.09 12.90
C GLU A 77 13.76 18.14 12.46
N TYR A 78 13.90 17.63 11.23
CA TYR A 78 12.93 16.77 10.60
C TYR A 78 13.60 15.61 9.87
N ARG A 79 12.81 14.57 9.62
CA ARG A 79 13.11 13.51 8.67
C ARG A 79 12.23 13.68 7.44
N LEU A 80 12.87 13.84 6.30
CA LEU A 80 12.22 13.77 4.99
C LEU A 80 12.25 12.31 4.52
N ALA A 81 11.10 11.80 4.09
CA ALA A 81 11.00 10.57 3.33
C ALA A 81 10.34 10.84 1.98
N VAL A 82 10.92 10.27 0.92
CA VAL A 82 10.41 10.35 -0.46
C VAL A 82 10.20 8.93 -0.96
N SER A 83 9.00 8.63 -1.45
CA SER A 83 8.65 7.33 -2.02
C SER A 83 7.97 7.51 -3.37
N ALA A 84 8.29 6.62 -4.30
CA ALA A 84 7.64 6.55 -5.60
C ALA A 84 7.59 5.08 -6.04
N GLU A 85 6.53 4.71 -6.77
CA GLU A 85 6.41 3.38 -7.39
C GLU A 85 7.64 3.12 -8.28
N GLY A 86 8.23 1.93 -8.19
CA GLY A 86 9.48 1.64 -8.90
C GLY A 86 10.78 1.95 -8.18
N PHE A 87 10.75 2.72 -7.08
CA PHE A 87 11.96 3.25 -6.46
C PHE A 87 12.12 2.86 -4.99
N THR A 88 13.37 2.74 -4.56
CA THR A 88 13.74 2.55 -3.16
C THR A 88 13.40 3.84 -2.40
N PRO A 89 12.67 3.77 -1.26
CA PRO A 89 12.35 4.96 -0.49
C PRO A 89 13.61 5.69 -0.03
N TYR A 90 13.69 6.98 -0.37
CA TYR A 90 14.77 7.86 0.08
C TYR A 90 14.42 8.46 1.44
N ARG A 91 15.40 8.51 2.36
CA ARG A 91 15.24 9.15 3.67
C ARG A 91 16.45 10.00 3.98
N ALA A 92 16.21 11.21 4.48
CA ALA A 92 17.26 12.11 4.94
C ALA A 92 16.78 12.95 6.12
N ASN A 93 17.73 13.36 6.96
CA ASN A 93 17.46 14.37 7.99
C ASN A 93 17.62 15.76 7.37
N VAL A 94 16.79 16.71 7.80
CA VAL A 94 16.85 18.11 7.37
C VAL A 94 16.57 19.04 8.55
N THR A 95 17.36 20.09 8.67
CA THR A 95 17.16 21.15 9.65
C THR A 95 16.61 22.38 8.95
N VAL A 96 15.49 22.89 9.44
CA VAL A 96 14.83 24.09 8.91
C VAL A 96 14.98 25.22 9.94
N GLY A 97 15.58 26.33 9.52
CA GLY A 97 15.73 27.53 10.37
C GLY A 97 14.59 28.53 10.21
N GLU A 98 14.41 29.41 11.19
CA GLU A 98 13.44 30.52 11.12
C GLU A 98 13.77 31.47 9.96
N GLY A 99 12.78 31.73 9.10
CA GLY A 99 12.93 32.56 7.90
C GLY A 99 13.92 32.02 6.86
N ALA A 100 14.43 30.80 7.05
CA ALA A 100 15.46 30.21 6.21
C ALA A 100 14.85 29.33 5.11
N HIS A 101 15.62 29.14 4.05
CA HIS A 101 15.32 28.16 2.99
C HIS A 101 16.27 26.97 3.11
N ALA A 102 15.74 25.85 3.60
CA ALA A 102 16.41 24.56 3.61
C ALA A 102 16.16 23.85 2.28
N SER A 103 17.11 23.98 1.34
CA SER A 103 17.06 23.24 0.08
C SER A 103 17.82 21.93 0.19
N MET A 104 17.16 20.82 -0.12
CA MET A 104 17.77 19.50 -0.27
C MET A 104 18.43 19.31 -1.64
N GLY A 105 18.24 20.26 -2.58
CA GLY A 105 18.68 20.11 -3.96
C GLY A 105 17.94 18.98 -4.68
N ASP A 106 18.67 18.30 -5.56
CA ASP A 106 18.18 17.15 -6.30
C ASP A 106 18.28 15.88 -5.45
N VAL A 107 17.15 15.23 -5.24
CA VAL A 107 17.00 13.93 -4.58
C VAL A 107 16.84 12.89 -5.67
N THR A 108 17.93 12.21 -6.02
CA THR A 108 17.92 11.12 -6.99
C THR A 108 17.49 9.81 -6.33
N LEU A 109 16.31 9.31 -6.69
CA LEU A 109 15.84 8.01 -6.25
C LEU A 109 16.61 6.88 -6.94
N GLN A 110 16.77 5.76 -6.25
CA GLN A 110 17.37 4.55 -6.80
C GLN A 110 16.27 3.57 -7.20
N VAL A 111 16.39 2.90 -8.34
CA VAL A 111 15.44 1.85 -8.74
C VAL A 111 15.39 0.78 -7.66
N ALA A 112 14.19 0.41 -7.24
CA ALA A 112 14.03 -0.69 -6.29
C ALA A 112 14.34 -2.01 -6.97
N GLN A 113 15.26 -2.78 -6.39
CA GLN A 113 15.60 -4.10 -6.89
C GLN A 113 14.46 -5.08 -6.57
N LEU A 114 14.04 -5.83 -7.58
CA LEU A 114 13.12 -6.95 -7.39
C LEU A 114 13.87 -8.07 -6.66
N PRO A 115 13.35 -8.57 -5.52
CA PRO A 115 13.93 -9.74 -4.86
C PRO A 115 13.89 -10.96 -5.77
N THR A 116 14.76 -11.94 -5.52
CA THR A 116 14.75 -13.22 -6.24
C THR A 116 13.34 -13.81 -6.23
N LEU A 117 12.79 -14.06 -7.42
CA LEU A 117 11.49 -14.69 -7.59
C LEU A 117 11.59 -16.20 -7.29
N PRO A 118 10.49 -16.83 -6.88
CA PRO A 118 10.41 -18.29 -6.83
C PRO A 118 10.64 -18.92 -8.21
N GLU A 119 11.12 -20.16 -8.21
CA GLU A 119 11.25 -20.94 -9.44
C GLU A 119 9.87 -21.20 -10.05
N SER A 120 9.83 -21.25 -11.39
CA SER A 120 8.64 -21.66 -12.13
C SER A 120 8.24 -23.08 -11.74
N GLY A 121 6.94 -23.32 -11.62
CA GLY A 121 6.40 -24.61 -11.21
C GLY A 121 5.03 -24.45 -10.56
N ASP A 122 4.53 -25.56 -10.04
CA ASP A 122 3.29 -25.59 -9.28
C ASP A 122 3.59 -25.40 -7.79
N TRP A 123 2.82 -24.52 -7.17
CA TRP A 123 2.92 -24.16 -5.77
C TRP A 123 1.54 -24.24 -5.13
N ASP A 124 1.48 -24.64 -3.87
CA ASP A 124 0.26 -24.62 -3.08
C ASP A 124 0.38 -23.57 -1.97
N ILE A 125 -0.72 -22.89 -1.66
CA ILE A 125 -0.85 -22.07 -0.46
C ILE A 125 -0.74 -23.00 0.75
N ASP A 126 0.15 -22.67 1.69
CA ASP A 126 0.22 -23.32 2.99
C ASP A 126 -0.81 -22.68 3.92
N PRO A 127 -1.95 -23.35 4.22
CA PRO A 127 -3.01 -22.74 5.02
C PRO A 127 -2.59 -22.51 6.47
N MET A 128 -1.55 -23.20 6.96
CA MET A 128 -1.09 -23.08 8.34
C MET A 128 -0.22 -21.85 8.59
N HIS A 129 0.35 -21.29 7.52
CA HIS A 129 1.17 -20.09 7.57
C HIS A 129 0.58 -18.96 6.72
N SER A 130 -0.72 -19.04 6.43
CA SER A 130 -1.44 -18.06 5.64
C SER A 130 -2.67 -17.54 6.39
N THR A 131 -3.12 -16.34 6.06
CA THR A 131 -4.31 -15.70 6.63
C THR A 131 -5.05 -14.92 5.56
N ILE A 132 -6.37 -15.09 5.54
CA ILE A 132 -7.32 -14.27 4.78
C ILE A 132 -8.14 -13.47 5.78
N GLY A 133 -7.74 -12.23 6.02
CA GLY A 133 -8.38 -11.31 6.96
C GLY A 133 -9.27 -10.30 6.26
N PHE A 134 -10.27 -9.80 6.99
CA PHE A 134 -11.08 -8.67 6.55
C PHE A 134 -11.40 -7.72 7.70
N THR A 135 -11.64 -6.46 7.34
CA THR A 135 -12.07 -5.42 8.27
C THR A 135 -13.29 -4.69 7.72
N ALA A 136 -14.35 -4.63 8.51
CA ALA A 136 -15.57 -3.88 8.22
C ALA A 136 -15.76 -2.74 9.23
N ARG A 137 -16.36 -1.62 8.81
CA ARG A 137 -16.75 -0.55 9.74
C ARG A 137 -18.14 -0.81 10.32
N HIS A 138 -18.27 -0.74 11.65
CA HIS A 138 -19.53 -0.79 12.36
C HIS A 138 -19.95 0.63 12.75
N ILE A 139 -21.14 1.04 12.32
CA ILE A 139 -21.77 2.36 12.55
C ILE A 139 -20.86 3.57 12.25
N GLY A 140 -19.89 3.38 11.35
CA GLY A 140 -18.90 4.40 10.99
C GLY A 140 -17.83 4.69 12.05
N LEU A 141 -17.85 4.00 13.20
CA LEU A 141 -16.98 4.28 14.36
C LEU A 141 -15.99 3.15 14.64
N ALA A 142 -16.49 1.94 14.90
CA ALA A 142 -15.67 0.81 15.32
C ALA A 142 -15.27 -0.06 14.12
N ARG A 143 -14.16 -0.78 14.24
CA ARG A 143 -13.73 -1.79 13.26
C ARG A 143 -14.08 -3.18 13.77
N ILE A 144 -14.75 -3.97 12.93
CA ILE A 144 -14.94 -5.40 13.12
C ILE A 144 -13.89 -6.09 12.28
N HIS A 145 -13.04 -6.88 12.93
CA HIS A 145 -12.07 -7.74 12.26
C HIS A 145 -12.66 -9.14 12.18
N GLY A 146 -12.41 -9.80 11.06
CA GLY A 146 -12.71 -11.21 10.89
C GLY A 146 -11.73 -11.86 9.93
N ARG A 147 -11.90 -13.16 9.74
CA ARG A 147 -11.08 -13.98 8.87
C ARG A 147 -11.86 -15.16 8.33
N PHE A 148 -11.31 -15.83 7.35
CA PHE A 148 -11.72 -17.17 6.92
C PHE A 148 -10.67 -18.19 7.34
N ASN A 149 -11.11 -19.22 8.06
CA ASN A 149 -10.22 -20.21 8.66
C ASN A 149 -9.94 -21.42 7.74
N THR A 150 -10.67 -21.56 6.63
CA THR A 150 -10.53 -22.70 5.73
C THR A 150 -10.49 -22.23 4.29
N PHE A 151 -9.36 -22.47 3.64
CA PHE A 151 -9.10 -22.14 2.25
C PHE A 151 -7.99 -23.05 1.71
N ALA A 152 -7.95 -23.15 0.39
CA ALA A 152 -6.86 -23.76 -0.35
C ALA A 152 -6.57 -22.90 -1.58
N GLY A 153 -5.35 -22.99 -2.09
CA GLY A 153 -5.03 -22.34 -3.36
C GLY A 153 -3.86 -22.97 -4.04
N ALA A 154 -3.92 -23.02 -5.36
CA ALA A 154 -2.86 -23.49 -6.23
C ALA A 154 -2.39 -22.33 -7.11
N ILE A 155 -1.07 -22.23 -7.30
CA ILE A 155 -0.42 -21.22 -8.12
C ILE A 155 0.51 -21.93 -9.11
N ARG A 156 0.30 -21.71 -10.39
CA ARG A 156 1.25 -22.07 -11.44
C ARG A 156 2.10 -20.86 -11.79
N LEU A 157 3.34 -20.87 -11.33
CA LEU A 157 4.32 -19.85 -11.67
C LEU A 157 5.02 -20.23 -12.98
N ALA A 158 4.91 -19.36 -13.99
CA ALA A 158 5.60 -19.53 -15.25
C ALA A 158 7.01 -18.89 -15.19
N GLU A 159 7.84 -19.14 -16.22
CA GLU A 159 9.16 -18.49 -16.33
C GLU A 159 9.03 -16.95 -16.32
N ARG A 160 7.97 -16.47 -16.96
CA ARG A 160 7.54 -15.08 -16.94
C ARG A 160 6.37 -14.96 -15.98
N MET A 161 6.48 -14.09 -14.98
CA MET A 161 5.42 -13.91 -13.98
C MET A 161 4.09 -13.50 -14.62
N GLU A 162 4.12 -12.75 -15.71
CA GLU A 162 2.90 -12.30 -16.41
C GLU A 162 2.09 -13.46 -17.02
N ASP A 163 2.71 -14.62 -17.24
CA ASP A 163 2.08 -15.84 -17.77
C ASP A 163 1.64 -16.80 -16.66
N SER A 164 1.75 -16.39 -15.40
CA SER A 164 1.37 -17.19 -14.23
C SER A 164 -0.13 -17.14 -13.98
N ALA A 165 -0.64 -18.14 -13.26
CA ALA A 165 -2.04 -18.22 -12.90
C ALA A 165 -2.21 -18.77 -11.47
N MET A 166 -3.31 -18.42 -10.82
CA MET A 166 -3.68 -18.97 -9.52
C MET A 166 -5.19 -19.21 -9.43
N HIS A 167 -5.56 -20.17 -8.59
CA HIS A 167 -6.94 -20.41 -8.16
C HIS A 167 -6.96 -20.59 -6.66
N VAL A 168 -7.78 -19.81 -5.98
CA VAL A 168 -7.99 -19.87 -4.53
C VAL A 168 -9.46 -20.15 -4.27
N VAL A 169 -9.73 -21.13 -3.40
CA VAL A 169 -11.05 -21.51 -2.94
C VAL A 169 -11.13 -21.29 -1.44
N ILE A 170 -12.15 -20.56 -0.99
CA ILE A 170 -12.36 -20.21 0.41
C ILE A 170 -13.71 -20.77 0.83
N ASP A 171 -13.76 -21.52 1.93
CA ASP A 171 -15.01 -21.98 2.52
C ASP A 171 -15.70 -20.79 3.22
N ALA A 172 -16.86 -20.39 2.69
CA ALA A 172 -17.62 -19.27 3.21
C ALA A 172 -18.13 -19.52 4.64
N ALA A 173 -18.38 -20.79 5.01
CA ALA A 173 -18.80 -21.15 6.36
C ALA A 173 -17.67 -21.00 7.39
N SER A 174 -16.41 -20.93 6.95
CA SER A 174 -15.25 -20.76 7.84
C SER A 174 -15.06 -19.34 8.39
N ILE A 175 -15.99 -18.42 8.08
CA ILE A 175 -15.99 -17.06 8.60
C ILE A 175 -15.96 -17.05 10.14
N ASP A 176 -15.08 -16.23 10.69
CA ASP A 176 -14.84 -16.08 12.12
C ASP A 176 -14.57 -14.62 12.46
N THR A 177 -15.45 -14.04 13.26
CA THR A 177 -15.31 -12.69 13.82
C THR A 177 -15.14 -12.73 15.35
N ALA A 178 -14.84 -13.91 15.91
CA ALA A 178 -14.80 -14.21 17.33
C ALA A 178 -16.12 -13.98 18.10
N VAL A 179 -17.25 -13.87 17.40
CA VAL A 179 -18.58 -13.69 18.00
C VAL A 179 -19.56 -14.63 17.31
N LYS A 180 -19.80 -15.80 17.94
CA LYS A 180 -20.60 -16.89 17.36
C LYS A 180 -21.94 -16.42 16.77
N MET A 181 -22.70 -15.60 17.51
CA MET A 181 -24.00 -15.11 17.04
C MET A 181 -23.88 -14.26 15.77
N ARG A 182 -22.80 -13.49 15.62
CA ARG A 182 -22.54 -12.72 14.40
C ARG A 182 -22.10 -13.64 13.27
N ASP A 183 -21.25 -14.62 13.56
CA ASP A 183 -20.79 -15.59 12.55
C ASP A 183 -21.97 -16.43 12.01
N ASP A 184 -22.88 -16.86 12.89
CA ASP A 184 -24.10 -17.57 12.51
C ASP A 184 -24.98 -16.70 11.58
N HIS A 185 -25.11 -15.40 11.87
CA HIS A 185 -25.85 -14.47 11.02
C HIS A 185 -25.13 -14.19 9.68
N LEU A 186 -23.80 -14.05 9.68
CA LEU A 186 -23.03 -13.85 8.46
C LEU A 186 -23.09 -15.05 7.51
N ARG A 187 -23.33 -16.26 8.03
CA ARG A 187 -23.52 -17.46 7.23
C ARG A 187 -24.93 -17.58 6.62
N SER A 188 -25.91 -16.85 7.15
CA SER A 188 -27.31 -16.98 6.71
C SER A 188 -27.54 -16.40 5.31
N GLY A 189 -28.74 -16.66 4.77
CA GLY A 189 -29.21 -16.08 3.50
C GLY A 189 -29.30 -14.55 3.47
N ASP A 190 -29.15 -13.88 4.61
CA ASP A 190 -29.07 -12.41 4.67
C ASP A 190 -27.68 -11.89 4.26
N PHE A 191 -26.65 -12.74 4.32
CA PHE A 191 -25.25 -12.36 4.06
C PHE A 191 -24.57 -13.27 3.04
N LEU A 192 -23.80 -14.27 3.49
CA LEU A 192 -23.02 -15.12 2.61
C LEU A 192 -23.83 -16.26 1.99
N ASP A 193 -25.00 -16.59 2.57
CA ASP A 193 -25.89 -17.65 2.11
C ASP A 193 -25.12 -18.95 1.85
N VAL A 194 -24.39 -19.44 2.86
CA VAL A 194 -23.39 -20.51 2.69
C VAL A 194 -24.01 -21.86 2.30
N GLU A 195 -25.32 -22.02 2.47
CA GLU A 195 -26.05 -23.19 1.97
C GLU A 195 -26.16 -23.18 0.43
N ARG A 196 -26.26 -21.99 -0.18
CA ARG A 196 -26.37 -21.82 -1.64
C ARG A 196 -25.04 -21.47 -2.29
N PHE A 197 -24.16 -20.75 -1.59
CA PHE A 197 -22.84 -20.33 -2.05
C PHE A 197 -21.77 -20.77 -1.03
N PRO A 198 -21.43 -22.06 -0.97
CA PRO A 198 -20.52 -22.59 0.04
C PRO A 198 -19.07 -22.11 -0.14
N THR A 199 -18.70 -21.69 -1.35
CA THR A 199 -17.35 -21.24 -1.68
C THR A 199 -17.31 -19.81 -2.21
N MET A 200 -16.22 -19.12 -1.89
CA MET A 200 -15.75 -17.95 -2.64
C MET A 200 -14.51 -18.37 -3.43
N GLU A 201 -14.40 -17.92 -4.67
CA GLU A 201 -13.32 -18.34 -5.55
C GLU A 201 -12.66 -17.18 -6.25
N PHE A 202 -11.33 -17.15 -6.23
CA PHE A 202 -10.52 -16.17 -6.94
C PHE A 202 -9.64 -16.85 -7.97
N TYR A 203 -9.79 -16.45 -9.23
CA TYR A 203 -8.95 -16.87 -10.35
C TYR A 203 -8.09 -15.69 -10.80
N GLY A 204 -6.81 -15.71 -10.48
CA GLY A 204 -5.84 -14.67 -10.86
C GLY A 204 -5.03 -15.09 -12.08
N ASP A 205 -4.93 -14.23 -13.08
CA ASP A 205 -4.25 -14.53 -14.35
C ASP A 205 -3.40 -13.38 -14.88
N ARG A 206 -3.38 -12.23 -14.20
CA ARG A 206 -2.64 -11.05 -14.65
C ARG A 206 -1.78 -10.50 -13.53
N PHE A 207 -0.48 -10.79 -13.63
CA PHE A 207 0.55 -10.33 -12.71
C PHE A 207 1.31 -9.18 -13.36
N VAL A 208 1.31 -8.02 -12.71
CA VAL A 208 2.00 -6.82 -13.22
C VAL A 208 3.01 -6.37 -12.19
N HIS A 209 4.29 -6.36 -12.56
CA HIS A 209 5.35 -5.80 -11.71
C HIS A 209 5.17 -4.29 -11.58
N LYS A 210 5.14 -3.80 -10.35
CA LYS A 210 5.02 -2.38 -9.97
C LYS A 210 6.36 -1.81 -9.49
N GLY A 211 7.44 -2.57 -9.68
CA GLY A 211 8.78 -2.21 -9.28
C GLY A 211 9.12 -2.59 -7.83
N GLY A 212 10.42 -2.77 -7.56
CA GLY A 212 10.87 -3.36 -6.31
C GLY A 212 10.19 -4.70 -6.04
N ASN A 213 9.64 -4.86 -4.84
CA ASN A 213 8.89 -6.04 -4.45
C ASN A 213 7.37 -5.90 -4.63
N ARG A 214 6.88 -4.89 -5.35
CA ARG A 214 5.45 -4.62 -5.52
C ARG A 214 4.90 -5.21 -6.80
N TRP A 215 3.69 -5.75 -6.70
CA TRP A 215 2.97 -6.41 -7.78
C TRP A 215 1.49 -6.05 -7.71
N ALA A 216 0.83 -6.00 -8.86
CA ALA A 216 -0.62 -6.01 -8.95
C ALA A 216 -1.07 -7.34 -9.55
N ILE A 217 -1.92 -8.07 -8.83
CA ILE A 217 -2.47 -9.35 -9.28
C ILE A 217 -3.96 -9.14 -9.53
N THR A 218 -4.37 -9.17 -10.80
CA THR A 218 -5.78 -9.05 -11.17
C THR A 218 -6.38 -10.43 -11.45
N GLY A 219 -7.63 -10.61 -11.06
CA GLY A 219 -8.37 -11.84 -11.29
C GLY A 219 -9.88 -11.66 -11.18
N ALA A 220 -10.60 -12.76 -11.42
CA ALA A 220 -12.04 -12.86 -11.22
C ALA A 220 -12.33 -13.41 -9.82
N LEU A 221 -13.04 -12.63 -9.00
CA LEU A 221 -13.58 -13.06 -7.71
C LEU A 221 -15.06 -13.40 -7.87
N SER A 222 -15.43 -14.65 -7.58
CA SER A 222 -16.80 -15.13 -7.45
C SER A 222 -17.19 -15.18 -5.97
N LEU A 223 -18.21 -14.41 -5.60
CA LEU A 223 -18.73 -14.31 -4.24
C LEU A 223 -20.25 -14.12 -4.32
N HIS A 224 -20.99 -14.93 -3.55
CA HIS A 224 -22.46 -14.88 -3.47
C HIS A 224 -23.14 -14.90 -4.86
N GLY A 225 -22.66 -15.79 -5.75
CA GLY A 225 -23.20 -15.97 -7.11
C GLY A 225 -22.84 -14.86 -8.12
N VAL A 226 -22.04 -13.87 -7.74
CA VAL A 226 -21.61 -12.78 -8.63
C VAL A 226 -20.10 -12.81 -8.81
N THR A 227 -19.66 -12.66 -10.07
CA THR A 227 -18.24 -12.59 -10.41
C THR A 227 -17.84 -11.15 -10.77
N ARG A 228 -16.77 -10.65 -10.15
CA ARG A 228 -16.20 -9.31 -10.39
C ARG A 228 -14.70 -9.38 -10.60
N THR A 229 -14.16 -8.47 -11.40
CA THR A 229 -12.72 -8.28 -11.51
C THR A 229 -12.21 -7.56 -10.27
N VAL A 230 -11.22 -8.15 -9.59
CA VAL A 230 -10.58 -7.60 -8.39
C VAL A 230 -9.07 -7.53 -8.63
N THR A 231 -8.44 -6.45 -8.18
CA THR A 231 -6.99 -6.30 -8.19
C THR A 231 -6.46 -6.34 -6.77
N LEU A 232 -5.57 -7.26 -6.50
CA LEU A 232 -4.79 -7.33 -5.27
C LEU A 232 -3.54 -6.46 -5.42
N ASP A 233 -3.35 -5.53 -4.49
CA ASP A 233 -2.08 -4.82 -4.33
C ASP A 233 -1.16 -5.66 -3.44
N THR A 234 -0.11 -6.22 -4.04
CA THR A 234 0.71 -7.27 -3.47
C THR A 234 2.14 -6.79 -3.21
N GLU A 235 2.62 -7.04 -2.01
CA GLU A 235 4.01 -6.94 -1.62
C GLU A 235 4.61 -8.35 -1.54
N TYR A 236 5.58 -8.63 -2.40
CA TYR A 236 6.36 -9.85 -2.36
C TYR A 236 7.42 -9.76 -1.25
N LEU A 237 7.48 -10.78 -0.38
CA LEU A 237 8.36 -10.78 0.79
C LEU A 237 9.64 -11.59 0.55
N GLY A 238 9.76 -12.26 -0.60
CA GLY A 238 10.93 -13.02 -1.00
C GLY A 238 10.74 -14.54 -0.90
N VAL A 239 11.79 -15.26 -1.30
CA VAL A 239 11.95 -16.70 -1.11
C VAL A 239 12.83 -16.95 0.11
N GLY A 240 12.47 -17.95 0.90
CA GLY A 240 13.24 -18.43 2.03
C GLY A 240 13.18 -19.95 2.16
N GLN A 241 13.81 -20.47 3.21
CA GLN A 241 13.76 -21.87 3.59
C GLN A 241 12.95 -22.02 4.87
N GLY A 242 12.06 -23.01 4.90
CA GLY A 242 11.31 -23.41 6.08
C GLY A 242 12.19 -24.15 7.09
N ILE A 243 11.60 -24.45 8.25
CA ILE A 243 12.30 -25.14 9.35
C ILE A 243 12.76 -26.55 8.93
N GLN A 244 12.07 -27.19 7.99
CA GLN A 244 12.40 -28.53 7.49
C GLN A 244 13.26 -28.47 6.20
N GLY A 245 13.75 -27.29 5.81
CA GLY A 245 14.57 -27.10 4.61
C GLY A 245 13.77 -27.09 3.31
N GLU A 246 12.45 -26.94 3.39
CA GLU A 246 11.57 -26.77 2.25
C GLU A 246 11.56 -25.31 1.77
N THR A 247 11.66 -25.10 0.46
CA THR A 247 11.56 -23.76 -0.13
C THR A 247 10.18 -23.16 0.13
N ARG A 248 10.14 -21.89 0.49
CA ARG A 248 8.91 -21.12 0.72
C ARG A 248 9.00 -19.78 0.04
N ALA A 249 7.88 -19.28 -0.45
CA ALA A 249 7.75 -17.88 -0.88
C ALA A 249 6.58 -17.24 -0.14
N ALA A 250 6.66 -15.93 0.11
CA ALA A 250 5.65 -15.21 0.87
C ALA A 250 5.26 -13.91 0.21
N CYS A 251 4.00 -13.51 0.40
CA CYS A 251 3.51 -12.20 0.00
C CYS A 251 2.48 -11.67 1.00
N ARG A 252 2.39 -10.35 1.09
CA ARG A 252 1.25 -9.65 1.68
C ARG A 252 0.43 -9.06 0.55
N ALA A 253 -0.89 -9.10 0.65
CA ALA A 253 -1.73 -8.44 -0.35
C ALA A 253 -2.94 -7.75 0.28
N THR A 254 -3.42 -6.69 -0.36
CA THR A 254 -4.59 -5.94 0.11
C THR A 254 -5.52 -5.59 -1.05
N THR A 255 -6.81 -5.46 -0.75
CA THR A 255 -7.80 -4.87 -1.66
C THR A 255 -8.97 -4.32 -0.84
N GLU A 256 -9.78 -3.47 -1.44
CA GLU A 256 -11.09 -3.09 -0.89
C GLU A 256 -12.19 -3.69 -1.77
N LEU A 257 -13.22 -4.26 -1.13
CA LEU A 257 -14.41 -4.77 -1.79
C LEU A 257 -15.64 -4.00 -1.29
N HIS A 258 -16.64 -3.84 -2.16
CA HIS A 258 -17.96 -3.36 -1.76
C HIS A 258 -18.95 -4.52 -1.76
N ARG A 259 -19.59 -4.79 -0.62
CA ARG A 259 -20.52 -5.93 -0.49
C ARG A 259 -21.72 -5.84 -1.44
N ASP A 260 -22.14 -4.63 -1.80
CA ASP A 260 -23.27 -4.41 -2.69
C ASP A 260 -22.96 -4.86 -4.13
N ASP A 261 -21.69 -4.87 -4.55
CA ASP A 261 -21.27 -5.34 -5.87
C ASP A 261 -21.50 -6.84 -6.07
N PHE A 262 -21.63 -7.57 -4.95
CA PHE A 262 -21.85 -9.01 -4.86
C PHE A 262 -23.25 -9.36 -4.36
N THR A 263 -24.20 -8.43 -4.42
CA THR A 263 -25.62 -8.61 -4.01
C THR A 263 -25.83 -8.91 -2.52
N ILE A 264 -24.80 -8.74 -1.69
CA ILE A 264 -24.88 -8.85 -0.23
C ILE A 264 -25.37 -7.50 0.31
N THR A 265 -26.69 -7.30 0.30
CA THR A 265 -27.33 -5.99 0.48
C THR A 265 -27.96 -5.76 1.85
N TRP A 266 -27.80 -6.69 2.81
CA TRP A 266 -28.40 -6.53 4.13
C TRP A 266 -28.04 -5.20 4.78
N GLN A 267 -29.07 -4.52 5.28
CA GLN A 267 -28.95 -3.23 5.93
C GLN A 267 -29.95 -3.15 7.08
N THR A 268 -29.43 -2.96 8.30
CA THR A 268 -30.22 -2.34 9.36
C THR A 268 -29.87 -0.86 9.42
N MET A 269 -30.87 -0.02 9.17
CA MET A 269 -30.74 1.43 9.27
C MET A 269 -30.96 1.86 10.71
N LEU A 270 -30.01 2.59 11.29
CA LEU A 270 -30.19 3.21 12.59
C LEU A 270 -30.96 4.53 12.45
N ALA A 271 -31.53 5.01 13.56
CA ALA A 271 -32.10 6.35 13.62
C ALA A 271 -31.08 7.37 13.10
N ARG A 272 -31.49 8.20 12.12
CA ARG A 272 -30.67 9.17 11.33
C ARG A 272 -30.04 8.64 10.03
N GLY A 273 -30.41 7.44 9.57
CA GLY A 273 -30.02 6.97 8.23
C GLY A 273 -28.58 6.46 8.12
N ILE A 274 -27.98 6.10 9.26
CA ILE A 274 -26.63 5.50 9.30
C ILE A 274 -26.78 3.99 9.16
N ALA A 275 -26.09 3.40 8.18
CA ALA A 275 -26.01 1.95 8.05
C ALA A 275 -25.25 1.34 9.24
N ALA A 276 -25.80 0.27 9.82
CA ALA A 276 -25.15 -0.44 10.92
C ALA A 276 -23.78 -1.02 10.54
N VAL A 277 -23.61 -1.42 9.27
CA VAL A 277 -22.38 -1.98 8.72
C VAL A 277 -22.03 -1.25 7.42
N GLY A 278 -20.79 -0.77 7.32
CA GLY A 278 -20.28 -0.10 6.13
C GLY A 278 -20.23 -1.04 4.92
N ALA A 279 -20.39 -0.48 3.72
CA ALA A 279 -20.37 -1.25 2.49
C ALA A 279 -18.94 -1.66 2.06
N SER A 280 -17.93 -0.82 2.36
CA SER A 280 -16.52 -1.11 2.11
C SER A 280 -15.97 -2.12 3.12
N ILE A 281 -15.33 -3.16 2.59
CA ILE A 281 -14.65 -4.22 3.33
C ILE A 281 -13.19 -4.21 2.88
N THR A 282 -12.28 -3.90 3.79
CA THR A 282 -10.84 -4.03 3.53
C THR A 282 -10.45 -5.48 3.68
N ILE A 283 -9.71 -6.02 2.71
CA ILE A 283 -9.18 -7.38 2.71
C ILE A 283 -7.66 -7.30 2.90
N GLU A 284 -7.14 -8.12 3.79
CA GLU A 284 -5.72 -8.22 4.10
C GLU A 284 -5.30 -9.69 4.07
N LEU A 285 -4.32 -10.00 3.23
CA LEU A 285 -3.80 -11.34 3.00
C LEU A 285 -2.34 -11.38 3.46
N ASP A 286 -1.98 -12.42 4.21
CA ASP A 286 -0.59 -12.77 4.50
C ASP A 286 -0.44 -14.23 4.09
N ILE A 287 0.27 -14.50 3.00
CA ILE A 287 0.23 -15.78 2.31
C ILE A 287 1.64 -16.35 2.22
N GLN A 288 1.77 -17.62 2.58
CA GLN A 288 2.94 -18.44 2.27
C GLN A 288 2.55 -19.54 1.28
N ILE A 289 3.45 -19.79 0.33
CA ILE A 289 3.32 -20.87 -0.64
C ILE A 289 4.52 -21.80 -0.53
N VAL A 290 4.27 -23.08 -0.79
CA VAL A 290 5.27 -24.16 -0.85
C VAL A 290 5.20 -24.83 -2.22
N PRO A 291 6.31 -25.35 -2.77
CA PRO A 291 6.27 -26.13 -3.99
C PRO A 291 5.31 -27.30 -3.83
N LYS A 292 4.47 -27.53 -4.83
CA LYS A 292 3.59 -28.69 -4.85
C LYS A 292 4.45 -29.95 -4.87
N SER A 293 4.25 -30.84 -3.90
CA SER A 293 5.07 -32.04 -3.79
C SER A 293 4.85 -32.92 -5.03
N ALA A 294 5.94 -33.39 -5.67
CA ALA A 294 5.84 -34.32 -6.80
C ALA A 294 5.20 -35.67 -6.40
N ALA A 295 5.12 -35.98 -5.11
CA ALA A 295 4.53 -37.22 -4.59
C ALA A 295 2.99 -37.22 -4.67
N GLU A 296 2.33 -36.07 -4.66
CA GLU A 296 0.86 -35.98 -4.81
C GLU A 296 0.42 -35.90 -6.27
N ALA A 297 1.27 -35.42 -7.17
CA ALA A 297 0.99 -35.38 -8.61
C ALA A 297 0.92 -36.77 -9.28
N ALA A 298 1.49 -37.81 -8.65
CA ALA A 298 1.44 -39.18 -9.13
C ALA A 298 0.25 -40.01 -8.59
N ALA A 299 -0.56 -39.42 -7.69
CA ALA A 299 -1.69 -40.08 -7.03
C ALA A 299 -3.07 -39.56 -7.47
N ALA A 300 -3.12 -38.58 -8.38
CA ALA A 300 -4.32 -38.07 -9.04
C ALA A 300 -4.37 -38.54 -10.50
#